data_AF-A0A9K3LG74-F1
#
_entry.id   AF-A0A9K3LG74-F1
#
_cell.length_a   1.000
_cell.length_b   1.000
_cell.length_c   1.000
_cell.angle_alpha   90.00
_cell.angle_beta   90.00
_cell.angle_gamma   90.00
#
_symmetry.space_group_name_H-M   'P 1'
#
loop_
_entity.id
_entity.type
_entity.pdbx_description
1 polymer ?
#
loop_
_entity_poly.entity_id
_entity_poly.type
_entity_poly.pdbx_seq_one_letter_code
_entity_poly.pdbx_strand_id
1 'polypeptide(L)'
;MTVYPFPPTAAQLYCRAMFDPKPTTTETSQKQLAYALGYPMDWRVERTIAYDETSGKPIIRDRIHALGGKKNKTKFMWFNHEAAQKAAALFAEEGTLTPTTPPSNNNNNNTGSHLLPPAPLYAKGDVVQVSYEGKWWEAQITKRKKKDDEFFYSVFYLGEDSTQDDIAEEDLRPSEDPGELAVSLGFTNDWKASRKGARYIITSPTGEQFTSKKAAMKVFNELLGKGTSKDDDVGDPPWRTEGHALIGKRIIWSFEHRASATRRIQIDQMGTVVGYIDAKDKDKNGNPGFLSESTGEPANLFHVIFEDQPSHPYAGVLLETQDFEEYEIKDKVIPEDVGPTGEASKKKKRKR
;
A
#
# COMPACT_ATOMS: atom_id res chain seq x y z
N MET A 1 -4.48 45.83 -5.75
CA MET A 1 -3.90 45.72 -4.40
C MET A 1 -3.91 44.26 -4.00
N THR A 2 -2.76 43.60 -4.00
CA THR A 2 -2.61 42.21 -3.54
C THR A 2 -2.52 42.24 -2.02
N VAL A 3 -3.54 41.73 -1.34
CA VAL A 3 -3.53 41.58 0.12
C VAL A 3 -2.71 40.33 0.43
N TYR A 4 -1.51 40.50 0.98
CA TYR A 4 -0.75 39.38 1.51
C TYR A 4 -1.37 38.98 2.86
N PRO A 5 -1.86 37.75 3.03
CA PRO A 5 -2.36 37.30 4.32
C PRO A 5 -1.21 37.31 5.33
N PHE A 6 -1.47 37.83 6.53
CA PHE A 6 -0.52 37.73 7.64
C PHE A 6 -0.23 36.24 7.93
N PRO A 7 1.02 35.89 8.24
CA PRO A 7 1.37 34.53 8.61
C PRO A 7 0.58 34.11 9.85
N PRO A 8 0.15 32.83 9.95
CA PRO A 8 -0.62 32.35 11.09
C PRO A 8 0.20 32.42 12.38
N THR A 9 -0.46 32.73 13.50
CA THR A 9 0.19 32.74 14.81
C THR A 9 0.44 31.31 15.31
N ALA A 10 1.37 31.14 16.25
CA ALA A 10 1.64 29.82 16.85
C ALA A 10 0.38 29.18 17.46
N ALA A 11 -0.46 29.98 18.14
CA ALA A 11 -1.74 29.52 18.69
C ALA A 11 -2.70 29.03 17.59
N GLN A 12 -2.79 29.72 16.45
CA GLN A 12 -3.62 29.29 15.32
C GLN A 12 -3.11 27.97 14.71
N LEU A 13 -1.79 27.78 14.62
CA LEU A 13 -1.19 26.54 14.14
C LEU A 13 -1.52 25.36 15.07
N TYR A 14 -1.43 25.55 16.39
CA TYR A 14 -1.70 24.48 17.36
C TYR A 14 -3.19 24.16 17.51
N CYS A 15 -4.06 25.17 17.55
CA CYS A 15 -5.51 24.94 17.54
C CYS A 15 -5.91 24.16 16.27
N ARG A 16 -5.35 24.54 15.11
CA ARG A 16 -5.59 23.80 13.87
C ARG A 16 -5.14 22.35 13.98
N ALA A 17 -3.93 22.08 14.48
CA ALA A 17 -3.44 20.72 14.64
C ALA A 17 -4.33 19.87 15.57
N MET A 18 -4.82 20.44 16.68
CA MET A 18 -5.68 19.74 17.64
C MET A 18 -7.03 19.33 17.03
N PHE A 19 -7.67 20.24 16.29
CA PHE A 19 -9.01 20.03 15.73
C PHE A 19 -9.02 19.44 14.31
N ASP A 20 -7.86 19.30 13.64
CA ASP A 20 -7.79 18.65 12.34
C ASP A 20 -7.96 17.13 12.51
N PRO A 21 -9.05 16.54 11.99
CA PRO A 21 -9.26 15.09 12.10
C PRO A 21 -8.37 14.30 11.15
N LYS A 22 -7.68 14.96 10.20
CA LYS A 22 -6.89 14.30 9.17
C LYS A 22 -5.74 13.48 9.76
N PRO A 23 -5.34 12.38 9.10
CA PRO A 23 -4.16 11.62 9.51
C PRO A 23 -2.90 12.48 9.47
N THR A 24 -1.99 12.28 10.42
CA THR A 24 -0.68 12.95 10.39
C THR A 24 0.30 12.15 9.53
N THR A 25 0.71 12.72 8.40
CA THR A 25 1.55 12.03 7.40
C THR A 25 3.03 12.37 7.48
N THR A 26 3.42 13.40 8.24
CA THR A 26 4.81 13.89 8.33
C THR A 26 5.27 13.98 9.77
N GLU A 27 6.58 13.87 10.02
CA GLU A 27 7.13 14.03 11.38
C GLU A 27 6.79 15.42 11.97
N THR A 28 6.79 16.46 11.13
CA THR A 28 6.45 17.83 11.55
C THR A 28 4.99 17.92 12.02
N SER A 29 4.03 17.39 11.26
CA SER A 29 2.62 17.41 11.68
C SER A 29 2.36 16.53 12.90
N GLN A 30 3.09 15.43 13.06
CA GLN A 30 3.02 14.58 14.26
C GLN A 30 3.54 15.30 15.51
N LYS A 31 4.63 16.08 15.42
CA LYS A 31 5.16 16.90 16.53
C LYS A 31 4.24 18.07 16.86
N GLN A 32 3.71 18.75 15.85
CA GLN A 32 2.74 19.84 16.05
C GLN A 32 1.49 19.37 16.78
N LEU A 33 0.95 18.20 16.40
CA LEU A 33 -0.18 17.59 17.10
C LEU A 33 0.19 17.21 18.54
N ALA A 34 1.35 16.59 18.76
CA ALA A 34 1.80 16.23 20.11
C ALA A 34 1.90 17.44 21.03
N TYR A 35 2.53 18.51 20.55
CA TYR A 35 2.66 19.75 21.29
C TYR A 35 1.30 20.41 21.56
N ALA A 36 0.40 20.43 20.57
CA ALA A 36 -0.96 20.93 20.74
C ALA A 36 -1.78 20.14 21.79
N LEU A 37 -1.44 18.86 21.98
CA LEU A 37 -2.03 18.00 23.01
C LEU A 37 -1.32 18.13 24.38
N GLY A 38 -0.28 18.96 24.50
CA GLY A 38 0.44 19.19 25.76
C GLY A 38 1.60 18.23 26.04
N TYR A 39 2.03 17.44 25.06
CA TYR A 39 3.21 16.58 25.21
C TYR A 39 4.52 17.39 25.05
N PRO A 40 5.66 16.89 25.60
CA PRO A 40 6.99 17.48 25.40
C PRO A 40 7.35 17.65 23.91
N MET A 41 8.21 18.63 23.59
CA MET A 41 8.53 19.01 22.20
C MET A 41 9.24 17.91 21.39
N ASP A 42 9.89 16.97 22.06
CA ASP A 42 10.53 15.80 21.47
C ASP A 42 9.54 14.65 21.24
N TRP A 43 8.31 14.70 21.77
CA TRP A 43 7.30 13.68 21.52
C TRP A 43 6.58 13.92 20.20
N ARG A 44 5.94 12.88 19.67
CA ARG A 44 5.12 12.97 18.45
C ARG A 44 3.86 12.11 18.55
N VAL A 45 2.80 12.51 17.86
CA VAL A 45 1.53 11.77 17.81
C VAL A 45 1.19 11.40 16.36
N GLU A 46 1.21 10.09 16.07
CA GLU A 46 0.75 9.53 14.80
C GLU A 46 -0.77 9.34 14.87
N ARG A 47 -1.51 10.14 14.11
CA ARG A 47 -2.97 10.09 14.00
C ARG A 47 -3.34 9.31 12.76
N THR A 48 -4.20 8.32 12.94
CA THR A 48 -4.78 7.52 11.85
C THR A 48 -6.30 7.56 11.96
N ILE A 49 -7.00 7.52 10.82
CA ILE A 49 -8.46 7.38 10.78
C ILE A 49 -8.75 5.93 10.43
N ALA A 50 -9.38 5.21 11.36
CA ALA A 50 -9.98 3.90 11.10
C ALA A 50 -11.49 4.08 10.91
N TYR A 51 -12.14 3.19 10.18
CA TYR A 51 -13.60 3.16 10.12
C TYR A 51 -14.10 2.00 10.96
N ASP A 52 -15.09 2.26 11.81
CA ASP A 52 -15.79 1.20 12.52
C ASP A 52 -16.55 0.35 11.51
N GLU A 53 -16.26 -0.95 11.45
CA GLU A 53 -16.93 -1.88 10.54
C GLU A 53 -18.43 -1.97 10.80
N THR A 54 -18.88 -1.75 12.05
CA THR A 54 -20.29 -1.87 12.42
C THR A 54 -21.06 -0.59 12.13
N SER A 55 -20.52 0.57 12.51
CA SER A 55 -21.23 1.86 12.37
C SER A 55 -20.85 2.67 11.13
N GLY A 56 -19.78 2.30 10.43
CA GLY A 56 -19.21 3.07 9.31
C GLY A 56 -18.63 4.43 9.74
N LYS A 57 -18.62 4.75 11.04
CA LYS A 57 -18.15 6.05 11.53
C LYS A 57 -16.61 6.08 11.58
N PRO A 58 -15.99 7.22 11.23
CA PRO A 58 -14.55 7.39 11.40
C PRO A 58 -14.21 7.45 12.90
N ILE A 59 -13.24 6.63 13.30
CA ILE A 59 -12.63 6.59 14.62
C ILE A 59 -11.20 7.12 14.47
N ILE A 60 -10.89 8.18 15.22
CA ILE A 60 -9.53 8.70 15.33
C ILE A 60 -8.74 7.77 16.25
N ARG A 61 -7.60 7.28 15.77
CA ARG A 61 -6.64 6.48 16.53
C ARG A 61 -5.31 7.21 16.57
N ASP A 62 -4.95 7.66 17.76
CA ASP A 62 -3.68 8.33 18.03
C ASP A 62 -2.69 7.32 18.63
N ARG A 63 -1.45 7.34 18.15
CA ARG A 63 -0.30 6.67 18.76
C ARG A 63 0.67 7.72 19.25
N ILE A 64 0.90 7.75 20.55
CA ILE A 64 1.82 8.70 21.18
C ILE A 64 3.19 8.03 21.26
N HIS A 65 4.21 8.66 20.68
CA HIS A 65 5.59 8.21 20.74
C HIS A 65 6.39 9.18 21.61
N ALA A 66 6.95 8.70 22.71
CA ALA A 66 7.99 9.44 23.40
C ALA A 66 9.33 9.15 22.74
N LEU A 67 10.02 10.19 22.27
CA LEU A 67 11.38 10.04 21.77
C LEU A 67 12.35 10.04 22.95
N GLY A 68 12.65 8.85 23.47
CA GLY A 68 13.80 8.65 24.35
C GLY A 68 15.10 8.82 23.54
N GLY A 69 15.49 10.05 23.24
CA GLY A 69 16.74 10.37 22.54
C GLY A 69 16.81 9.92 21.08
N LYS A 70 17.95 10.23 20.44
CA LYS A 70 18.17 10.07 18.99
C LYS A 70 18.08 8.63 18.45
N LYS A 71 18.11 7.61 19.32
CA LYS A 71 18.42 6.23 18.91
C LYS A 71 17.30 5.19 19.07
N ASN A 72 16.20 5.47 19.77
CA ASN A 72 15.11 4.48 19.90
C ASN A 72 13.72 5.11 19.82
N LYS A 73 13.26 5.37 18.58
CA LYS A 73 11.99 6.05 18.27
C LYS A 73 10.72 5.23 18.60
N THR A 74 10.85 3.99 19.09
CA THR A 74 9.77 3.01 19.26
C THR A 74 9.64 2.46 20.68
N LYS A 75 10.57 2.76 21.60
CA LYS A 75 10.61 2.13 22.93
C LYS A 75 9.41 2.47 23.82
N PHE A 76 8.85 3.68 23.67
CA PHE A 76 7.79 4.17 24.52
C PHE A 76 6.61 4.66 23.66
N MET A 77 5.59 3.81 23.53
CA MET A 77 4.42 4.09 22.70
C MET A 77 3.11 3.82 23.42
N TRP A 78 2.17 4.79 23.43
CA TRP A 78 0.87 4.66 24.08
C TRP A 78 -0.29 4.88 23.11
N PHE A 79 -1.45 4.27 23.40
CA PHE A 79 -2.74 4.60 22.77
C PHE A 79 -3.65 5.45 23.68
N ASN A 80 -3.44 5.36 24.99
CA ASN A 80 -4.24 6.10 25.96
C ASN A 80 -3.54 7.43 26.28
N HIS A 81 -4.20 8.54 25.92
CA HIS A 81 -3.69 9.88 26.19
C HIS A 81 -3.49 10.14 27.69
N GLU A 82 -4.37 9.65 28.57
CA GLU A 82 -4.21 9.85 30.02
C GLU A 82 -2.93 9.20 30.56
N ALA A 83 -2.63 7.97 30.11
CA ALA A 83 -1.41 7.27 30.49
C ALA A 83 -0.16 7.96 29.94
N ALA A 84 -0.22 8.41 28.69
CA ALA A 84 0.87 9.17 28.07
C ALA A 84 1.12 10.51 28.77
N GLN A 85 0.07 11.23 29.18
CA GLN A 85 0.18 12.51 29.90
C GLN A 85 0.81 12.34 31.28
N LYS A 86 0.46 11.26 32.00
CA LYS A 86 1.12 10.91 33.27
C LYS A 86 2.61 10.63 33.07
N ALA A 87 2.95 9.87 32.03
CA ALA A 87 4.35 9.61 31.67
C ALA A 87 5.11 10.88 31.25
N ALA A 88 4.44 11.79 30.52
CA ALA A 88 5.00 13.07 30.11
C ALA A 88 5.27 13.99 31.31
N ALA A 89 4.37 14.02 32.29
CA ALA A 89 4.57 14.78 33.53
C ALA A 89 5.78 14.25 34.32
N LEU A 90 5.88 12.93 34.49
CA LEU A 90 7.04 12.30 35.13
C LEU A 90 8.34 12.59 34.38
N PHE A 91 8.32 12.53 33.05
CA PHE A 91 9.49 12.88 32.23
C PHE A 91 9.92 14.34 32.40
N ALA A 92 8.98 15.26 32.53
CA ALA A 92 9.28 16.67 32.77
C ALA A 92 9.90 16.91 34.16
N GLU A 93 9.52 16.12 35.17
CA GLU A 93 10.05 16.21 36.53
C GLU A 93 11.40 15.49 36.70
N GLU A 94 11.50 14.24 36.25
CA GLU A 94 12.67 13.37 36.48
C GLU A 94 13.69 13.39 35.33
N GLY A 95 13.31 13.90 34.16
CA GLY A 95 14.15 13.90 32.95
C GLY A 95 14.35 12.53 32.30
N THR A 96 13.68 11.48 32.80
CA THR A 96 13.76 10.12 32.26
C THR A 96 12.41 9.41 32.25
N LEU A 97 12.22 8.52 31.28
CA LEU A 97 11.05 7.64 31.18
C LEU A 97 11.30 6.24 31.74
N THR A 98 12.56 5.90 32.04
CA THR A 98 12.87 4.67 32.76
C THR A 98 12.65 4.92 34.23
N PRO A 99 11.68 4.24 34.89
CA PRO A 99 11.49 4.40 36.32
C PRO A 99 12.80 4.04 37.02
N THR A 100 13.44 5.03 37.65
CA THR A 100 14.80 4.90 38.20
C THR A 100 14.87 3.95 39.40
N THR A 101 13.71 3.53 39.93
CA THR A 101 13.60 2.47 40.93
C THR A 101 12.21 1.84 40.83
N PRO A 102 12.06 0.51 40.72
CA PRO A 102 10.75 -0.09 40.96
C PRO A 102 10.40 0.16 42.44
N PRO A 103 9.30 0.86 42.79
CA PRO A 103 8.84 0.87 44.16
C PRO A 103 8.47 -0.57 44.51
N SER A 104 9.33 -1.18 45.33
CA SER A 104 9.06 -2.47 45.97
C SER A 104 7.70 -2.39 46.67
N ASN A 105 6.80 -3.30 46.31
CA ASN A 105 5.54 -3.61 46.97
C ASN A 105 4.50 -2.47 47.00
N ASN A 106 3.59 -2.50 46.02
CA ASN A 106 2.17 -2.52 46.35
C ASN A 106 1.37 -3.20 45.23
N ASN A 107 0.55 -4.17 45.62
CA ASN A 107 -0.26 -5.10 44.82
C ASN A 107 -1.39 -4.45 43.98
N ASN A 108 -1.21 -3.21 43.51
CA ASN A 108 -2.13 -2.64 42.54
C ASN A 108 -1.61 -2.96 41.14
N ASN A 109 -2.32 -3.85 40.45
CA ASN A 109 -2.20 -4.23 39.03
C ASN A 109 -2.40 -3.04 38.05
N ASN A 110 -2.06 -1.81 38.46
CA ASN A 110 -2.05 -0.63 37.61
C ASN A 110 -0.77 -0.53 36.76
N THR A 111 0.04 -1.59 36.72
CA THR A 111 1.05 -1.85 35.68
C THR A 111 0.38 -2.30 34.37
N GLY A 112 -0.78 -1.72 34.05
CA GLY A 112 -1.31 -1.75 32.70
C GLY A 112 -0.33 -0.97 31.83
N SER A 113 0.78 -1.61 31.47
CA SER A 113 1.73 -1.08 30.51
C SER A 113 0.97 -1.00 29.20
N HIS A 114 0.30 0.13 28.98
CA HIS A 114 -0.29 0.52 27.71
C HIS A 114 0.79 0.83 26.66
N LEU A 115 2.04 0.44 26.96
CA LEU A 115 3.16 0.35 26.06
C LEU A 115 2.86 -0.73 25.03
N LEU A 116 2.87 -0.35 23.76
CA LEU A 116 2.87 -1.33 22.68
C LEU A 116 4.06 -2.27 22.87
N PRO A 117 3.88 -3.59 22.64
CA PRO A 117 5.02 -4.48 22.59
C PRO A 117 5.99 -3.93 21.54
N PRO A 118 7.29 -3.82 21.86
CA PRO A 118 8.27 -3.32 20.92
C PRO A 118 8.19 -4.16 19.64
N ALA A 119 8.27 -3.51 18.49
CA ALA A 119 8.34 -4.19 17.21
C ALA A 119 9.82 -4.38 16.84
N PRO A 120 10.24 -5.61 16.46
CA PRO A 120 11.64 -5.86 16.12
C PRO A 120 12.00 -5.13 14.82
N LEU A 121 13.16 -4.49 14.78
CA LEU A 121 13.62 -3.80 13.57
C LEU A 121 14.06 -4.76 12.48
N TYR A 122 14.60 -5.91 12.85
CA TYR A 122 15.17 -6.87 11.91
C TYR A 122 14.52 -8.26 11.99
N ALA A 123 14.59 -9.00 10.88
CA ALA A 123 14.09 -10.36 10.72
C ALA A 123 15.23 -11.37 10.47
N LYS A 124 14.95 -12.66 10.74
CA LYS A 124 15.88 -13.74 10.40
C LYS A 124 16.13 -13.74 8.89
N GLY A 125 17.40 -13.76 8.50
CA GLY A 125 17.87 -13.74 7.12
C GLY A 125 18.27 -12.37 6.61
N ASP A 126 17.93 -11.29 7.33
CA ASP A 126 18.34 -9.93 6.96
C ASP A 126 19.87 -9.80 7.05
N VAL A 127 20.46 -9.11 6.07
CA VAL A 127 21.90 -8.78 6.05
C VAL A 127 22.09 -7.40 6.66
N VAL A 128 22.87 -7.36 7.74
CA VAL A 128 23.11 -6.19 8.58
C VAL A 128 24.61 -5.99 8.77
N GLN A 129 24.98 -4.81 9.23
CA GLN A 129 26.30 -4.53 9.75
C GLN A 129 26.23 -4.45 11.28
N VAL A 130 27.20 -5.09 11.94
CA VAL A 130 27.31 -5.16 13.40
C VAL A 130 28.49 -4.30 13.83
N SER A 131 28.28 -3.44 14.83
CA SER A 131 29.35 -2.64 15.44
C SER A 131 30.16 -3.51 16.39
N TYR A 132 31.44 -3.72 16.08
CA TYR A 132 32.39 -4.44 16.92
C TYR A 132 33.73 -3.69 16.92
N GLU A 133 34.22 -3.33 18.12
CA GLU A 133 35.46 -2.56 18.32
C GLU A 133 35.52 -1.25 17.49
N GLY A 134 34.38 -0.58 17.34
CA GLY A 134 34.28 0.68 16.57
C GLY A 134 34.33 0.51 15.06
N LYS A 135 34.32 -0.72 14.54
CA LYS A 135 34.20 -1.05 13.12
C LYS A 135 32.87 -1.74 12.84
N TRP A 136 32.39 -1.62 11.61
CA TRP A 136 31.14 -2.23 11.17
C TRP A 136 31.44 -3.44 10.29
N TRP A 137 30.91 -4.59 10.68
CA TRP A 137 31.16 -5.88 10.03
C TRP A 137 29.87 -6.46 9.47
N GLU A 138 29.90 -6.93 8.24
CA GLU A 138 28.73 -7.50 7.60
C GLU A 138 28.39 -8.88 8.17
N ALA A 139 27.12 -9.07 8.51
CA ALA A 139 26.61 -10.28 9.12
C ALA A 139 25.14 -10.54 8.70
N GLN A 140 24.72 -11.79 8.77
CA GLN A 140 23.34 -12.18 8.54
C GLN A 140 22.65 -12.55 9.86
N ILE A 141 21.43 -12.05 10.08
CA ILE A 141 20.68 -12.39 11.30
C ILE A 141 20.19 -13.84 11.24
N THR A 142 20.63 -14.66 12.20
CA THR A 142 20.27 -16.08 12.29
C THR A 142 19.11 -16.34 13.26
N LYS A 143 19.04 -15.58 14.35
CA LYS A 143 18.03 -15.76 15.40
C LYS A 143 17.65 -14.41 16.02
N ARG A 144 16.42 -14.34 16.52
CA ARG A 144 15.90 -13.22 17.31
C ARG A 144 15.40 -13.72 18.65
N LYS A 145 15.74 -13.00 19.71
CA LYS A 145 15.34 -13.30 21.09
C LYS A 145 14.76 -12.03 21.71
N LYS A 146 13.57 -12.14 22.30
CA LYS A 146 12.99 -11.05 23.09
C LYS A 146 13.40 -11.26 24.55
N LYS A 147 14.02 -10.27 25.18
CA LYS A 147 14.35 -10.25 26.61
C LYS A 147 13.81 -8.94 27.16
N ASP A 148 12.84 -9.04 28.07
CA ASP A 148 12.08 -7.90 28.58
C ASP A 148 11.45 -7.08 27.43
N ASP A 149 11.75 -5.79 27.34
CA ASP A 149 11.28 -4.88 26.29
C ASP A 149 12.32 -4.65 25.17
N GLU A 150 13.33 -5.51 25.07
CA GLU A 150 14.41 -5.38 24.09
C GLU A 150 14.52 -6.62 23.21
N PHE A 151 14.96 -6.40 21.98
CA PHE A 151 15.28 -7.47 21.04
C PHE A 151 16.80 -7.62 20.95
N PHE A 152 17.21 -8.85 21.15
CA PHE A 152 18.58 -9.30 20.96
C PHE A 152 18.63 -10.22 19.75
N TYR A 153 19.72 -10.13 19.01
CA TYR A 153 19.90 -10.84 17.76
C TYR A 153 21.14 -11.72 17.83
N SER A 154 21.03 -12.88 17.19
CA SER A 154 22.18 -13.70 16.84
C SER A 154 22.51 -13.44 15.39
N VAL A 155 23.78 -13.22 15.09
CA VAL A 155 24.26 -12.94 13.73
C VAL A 155 25.32 -13.94 13.32
N PHE A 156 25.50 -14.10 12.01
CA PHE A 156 26.55 -14.89 11.39
C PHE A 156 27.39 -13.98 10.49
N TYR A 157 28.68 -13.84 10.79
CA TYR A 157 29.60 -12.99 10.04
C TYR A 157 30.00 -13.66 8.73
N LEU A 158 29.62 -13.07 7.60
CA LEU A 158 29.80 -13.68 6.26
C LEU A 158 31.27 -13.82 5.85
N GLY A 159 32.17 -13.02 6.43
CA GLY A 159 33.60 -13.04 6.11
C GLY A 159 34.46 -13.95 6.99
N GLU A 160 33.96 -14.33 8.17
CA GLU A 160 34.76 -15.05 9.19
C GLU A 160 34.16 -16.41 9.58
N ASP A 161 33.02 -16.79 9.00
CA ASP A 161 32.27 -18.00 9.34
C ASP A 161 32.01 -18.16 10.86
N SER A 162 31.86 -17.05 11.56
CA SER A 162 31.67 -16.99 13.02
C SER A 162 30.26 -16.52 13.37
N THR A 163 29.76 -16.93 14.53
CA THR A 163 28.45 -16.48 15.06
C THR A 163 28.63 -15.71 16.35
N GLN A 164 27.82 -14.67 16.54
CA GLN A 164 27.73 -13.95 17.81
C GLN A 164 26.26 -13.86 18.24
N ASP A 165 26.01 -14.16 19.51
CA ASP A 165 24.70 -14.12 20.15
C ASP A 165 24.50 -12.87 20.99
N ASP A 166 23.24 -12.62 21.35
CA ASP A 166 22.82 -11.55 22.27
C ASP A 166 23.32 -10.14 21.87
N ILE A 167 23.37 -9.83 20.57
CA ILE A 167 23.71 -8.49 20.06
C ILE A 167 22.51 -7.56 20.21
N ALA A 168 22.73 -6.39 20.79
CA ALA A 168 21.71 -5.38 20.97
C ALA A 168 21.32 -4.73 19.64
N GLU A 169 20.05 -4.34 19.51
CA GLU A 169 19.53 -3.72 18.29
C GLU A 169 20.26 -2.41 17.91
N GLU A 170 20.86 -1.71 18.89
CA GLU A 170 21.63 -0.48 18.69
C GLU A 170 23.01 -0.69 18.05
N ASP A 171 23.54 -1.92 18.13
CA ASP A 171 24.80 -2.33 17.50
C ASP A 171 24.58 -2.84 16.07
N LEU A 172 23.35 -2.78 15.56
CA LEU A 172 22.98 -3.23 14.22
C LEU A 172 22.57 -2.06 13.33
N ARG A 173 23.01 -2.08 12.08
CA ARG A 173 22.49 -1.22 11.00
C ARG A 173 22.30 -2.01 9.71
N PRO A 174 21.49 -1.56 8.74
CA PRO A 174 21.42 -2.21 7.43
C PRO A 174 22.79 -2.23 6.72
N SER A 175 23.14 -3.34 6.04
CA SER A 175 24.45 -3.47 5.36
C SER A 175 24.53 -2.66 4.05
N GLU A 176 23.43 -2.60 3.31
CA GLU A 176 23.38 -1.96 1.99
C GLU A 176 23.38 -0.43 2.12
N ASP A 177 24.24 0.25 1.34
CA ASP A 177 24.12 1.70 1.19
C ASP A 177 22.75 2.03 0.57
N PRO A 178 21.93 2.88 1.21
CA PRO A 178 20.60 3.16 0.70
C PRO A 178 20.59 3.74 -0.72
N GLY A 179 21.64 4.47 -1.10
CA GLY A 179 21.78 5.04 -2.45
C GLY A 179 22.07 3.96 -3.49
N GLU A 180 23.07 3.13 -3.27
CA GLU A 180 23.40 2.02 -4.17
C GLU A 180 22.23 1.05 -4.37
N LEU A 181 21.49 0.74 -3.30
CA LEU A 181 20.31 -0.10 -3.40
C LEU A 181 19.22 0.57 -4.27
N ALA A 182 19.00 1.88 -4.12
CA ALA A 182 18.03 2.60 -4.94
C ALA A 182 18.43 2.58 -6.42
N VAL A 183 19.73 2.75 -6.72
CA VAL A 183 20.27 2.67 -8.09
C VAL A 183 20.06 1.29 -8.68
N SER A 184 20.34 0.22 -7.91
CA SER A 184 20.11 -1.16 -8.35
C SER A 184 18.64 -1.44 -8.68
N LEU A 185 17.71 -0.74 -8.02
CA LEU A 185 16.27 -0.84 -8.26
C LEU A 185 15.79 -0.01 -9.46
N GLY A 186 16.65 0.84 -10.05
CA GLY A 186 16.36 1.68 -11.20
C GLY A 186 16.05 3.14 -10.87
N PHE A 187 16.37 3.61 -9.66
CA PHE A 187 16.23 5.01 -9.26
C PHE A 187 17.55 5.79 -9.42
N THR A 188 17.52 7.12 -9.31
CA THR A 188 18.74 7.95 -9.26
C THR A 188 19.40 7.92 -7.88
N ASN A 189 20.67 8.35 -7.80
CA ASN A 189 21.45 8.40 -6.55
C ASN A 189 20.82 9.25 -5.43
N ASP A 190 19.90 10.16 -5.77
CA ASP A 190 19.21 11.02 -4.80
C ASP A 190 18.08 10.29 -4.05
N TRP A 191 17.69 9.11 -4.54
CA TRP A 191 16.74 8.23 -3.88
C TRP A 191 17.44 7.31 -2.89
N LYS A 192 16.73 6.89 -1.85
CA LYS A 192 17.24 5.94 -0.85
C LYS A 192 16.31 4.74 -0.77
N ALA A 193 16.85 3.53 -0.86
CA ALA A 193 16.11 2.31 -0.63
C ALA A 193 16.63 1.62 0.63
N SER A 194 15.74 1.01 1.40
CA SER A 194 16.09 0.17 2.53
C SER A 194 15.25 -1.09 2.51
N ARG A 195 15.84 -2.23 2.86
CA ARG A 195 15.09 -3.48 3.05
C ARG A 195 14.46 -3.51 4.44
N LYS A 196 13.21 -3.94 4.50
CA LYS A 196 12.49 -4.24 5.74
C LYS A 196 11.90 -5.64 5.60
N GLY A 197 12.69 -6.66 5.97
CA GLY A 197 12.41 -8.06 5.64
C GLY A 197 12.36 -8.26 4.13
N ALA A 198 11.30 -8.90 3.63
CA ALA A 198 11.12 -9.17 2.20
C ALA A 198 10.63 -7.96 1.36
N ARG A 199 10.39 -6.80 1.98
CA ARG A 199 9.86 -5.60 1.29
C ARG A 199 10.89 -4.48 1.27
N TYR A 200 10.80 -3.63 0.26
CA TYR A 200 11.60 -2.40 0.17
C TYR A 200 10.81 -1.20 0.67
N ILE A 201 11.46 -0.32 1.42
CA ILE A 201 11.01 1.04 1.70
C ILE A 201 11.88 1.97 0.87
N ILE A 202 11.27 2.64 -0.09
CA ILE A 202 11.94 3.55 -1.02
C ILE A 202 11.57 4.97 -0.61
N THR A 203 12.56 5.82 -0.39
CA THR A 203 12.41 7.21 0.04
C THR A 203 12.83 8.13 -1.10
N SER A 204 11.95 9.04 -1.51
CA SER A 204 12.24 10.04 -2.54
C SER A 204 13.20 11.11 -2.02
N PRO A 205 13.79 11.92 -2.93
CA PRO A 205 14.58 13.11 -2.55
C PRO A 205 13.78 14.13 -1.73
N THR A 206 12.45 14.13 -1.86
CA THR A 206 11.52 14.97 -1.08
C THR A 206 11.23 14.41 0.31
N GLY A 207 11.69 13.18 0.62
CA GLY A 207 11.48 12.51 1.90
C GLY A 207 10.20 11.68 2.00
N GLU A 208 9.43 11.57 0.92
CA GLU A 208 8.24 10.71 0.87
C GLU A 208 8.64 9.24 0.82
N GLN A 209 7.97 8.38 1.59
CA GLN A 209 8.29 6.96 1.69
C GLN A 209 7.24 6.10 1.00
N PHE A 210 7.71 5.17 0.17
CA PHE A 210 6.91 4.22 -0.58
C PHE A 210 7.23 2.80 -0.14
N THR A 211 6.19 2.02 0.15
CA THR A 211 6.32 0.61 0.54
C THR A 211 6.30 -0.35 -0.66
N SER A 212 6.15 0.18 -1.87
CA SER A 212 6.09 -0.57 -3.12
C SER A 212 6.93 0.10 -4.20
N LYS A 213 7.73 -0.71 -4.91
CA LYS A 213 8.54 -0.26 -6.05
C LYS A 213 7.68 0.40 -7.14
N LYS A 214 6.49 -0.15 -7.44
CA LYS A 214 5.59 0.38 -8.47
C LYS A 214 5.11 1.79 -8.14
N ALA A 215 4.77 2.05 -6.87
CA ALA A 215 4.33 3.36 -6.41
C ALA A 215 5.47 4.39 -6.49
N ALA A 216 6.66 4.02 -6.01
CA ALA A 216 7.85 4.87 -6.10
C ALA A 216 8.23 5.19 -7.55
N MET A 217 8.21 4.19 -8.45
CA MET A 217 8.54 4.37 -9.87
C MET A 217 7.56 5.33 -10.58
N LYS A 218 6.28 5.33 -10.20
CA LYS A 218 5.30 6.26 -10.76
C LYS A 218 5.69 7.71 -10.47
N VAL A 219 5.98 8.01 -9.20
CA VAL A 219 6.42 9.36 -8.77
C VAL A 219 7.79 9.71 -9.34
N PHE A 220 8.70 8.75 -9.43
CA PHE A 220 10.01 8.94 -10.04
C PHE A 220 9.93 9.32 -11.52
N ASN A 221 9.09 8.63 -12.30
CA ASN A 221 8.88 8.96 -13.71
C ASN A 221 8.27 10.36 -13.87
N GLU A 222 7.28 10.70 -13.04
CA GLU A 222 6.66 12.04 -13.02
C GLU A 222 7.69 13.15 -12.75
N LEU A 223 8.59 12.95 -11.78
CA LEU A 223 9.65 13.91 -11.45
C LEU A 223 10.71 14.06 -12.55
N LEU A 224 11.00 13.01 -13.32
CA LEU A 224 12.01 13.05 -14.37
C LEU A 224 11.59 13.87 -15.60
N GLY A 225 10.38 14.42 -15.65
CA GLY A 225 9.91 15.13 -16.84
C GLY A 225 9.75 14.21 -18.07
N LYS A 226 10.04 12.91 -17.92
CA LYS A 226 9.20 11.83 -18.46
C LYS A 226 7.86 11.88 -17.72
N GLY A 227 7.27 13.08 -17.65
CA GLY A 227 5.88 13.28 -17.33
C GLY A 227 5.23 12.25 -18.18
N THR A 228 4.64 11.28 -17.48
CA THR A 228 4.24 10.00 -18.03
C THR A 228 3.92 10.31 -19.47
N SER A 229 4.71 9.77 -20.42
CA SER A 229 3.96 9.15 -21.49
C SER A 229 2.99 8.32 -20.66
N LYS A 230 1.76 8.86 -20.45
CA LYS A 230 0.55 8.13 -20.71
C LYS A 230 1.08 7.17 -21.72
N ASP A 231 1.17 5.89 -21.35
CA ASP A 231 1.41 4.86 -22.34
C ASP A 231 0.83 5.43 -23.62
N ASP A 232 1.55 5.39 -24.73
CA ASP A 232 0.77 5.30 -25.93
C ASP A 232 -0.26 4.17 -25.56
N ASP A 233 -1.49 4.41 -25.06
CA ASP A 233 -2.57 5.09 -25.76
C ASP A 233 -2.10 5.27 -27.21
N VAL A 234 -1.62 4.16 -27.79
CA VAL A 234 -2.31 3.42 -28.83
C VAL A 234 -3.78 3.66 -28.58
N GLY A 235 -4.19 4.92 -28.84
CA GLY A 235 -5.53 5.37 -28.61
C GLY A 235 -6.37 4.36 -29.35
N ASP A 236 -7.42 3.89 -28.68
CA ASP A 236 -8.29 2.83 -29.13
C ASP A 236 -8.19 2.66 -30.64
N PRO A 237 -7.64 1.53 -31.12
CA PRO A 237 -7.33 1.37 -32.54
C PRO A 237 -8.57 1.74 -33.34
N PRO A 238 -8.43 2.31 -34.55
CA PRO A 238 -9.56 2.88 -35.29
C PRO A 238 -10.59 1.79 -35.62
N TRP A 239 -11.52 1.56 -34.70
CA TRP A 239 -12.47 0.48 -34.74
C TRP A 239 -13.42 0.72 -35.89
N ARG A 240 -13.60 -0.28 -36.75
CA ARG A 240 -14.67 -0.25 -37.75
C ARG A 240 -15.98 -0.43 -37.03
N THR A 241 -16.88 0.53 -37.19
CA THR A 241 -18.23 0.49 -36.59
C THR A 241 -19.28 -0.06 -37.56
N GLU A 242 -18.88 -0.50 -38.75
CA GLU A 242 -19.79 -0.98 -39.81
C GLU A 242 -19.14 -2.10 -40.66
N GLY A 243 -19.97 -2.93 -41.30
CA GLY A 243 -19.54 -3.91 -42.31
C GLY A 243 -19.41 -5.36 -41.85
N HIS A 244 -19.37 -5.63 -40.54
CA HIS A 244 -19.38 -6.99 -40.00
C HIS A 244 -20.75 -7.37 -39.43
N ALA A 245 -21.20 -8.60 -39.65
CA ALA A 245 -22.55 -9.07 -39.26
C ALA A 245 -22.79 -9.10 -37.74
N LEU A 246 -21.72 -9.08 -36.95
CA LEU A 246 -21.77 -9.10 -35.48
C LEU A 246 -21.87 -7.71 -34.85
N ILE A 247 -21.63 -6.64 -35.61
CA ILE A 247 -21.71 -5.27 -35.08
C ILE A 247 -23.16 -4.96 -34.70
N GLY A 248 -23.34 -4.40 -33.51
CA GLY A 248 -24.64 -4.10 -32.91
C GLY A 248 -25.34 -5.30 -32.27
N LYS A 249 -24.80 -6.52 -32.41
CA LYS A 249 -25.36 -7.71 -31.73
C LYS A 249 -25.04 -7.66 -30.24
N ARG A 250 -25.99 -8.14 -29.42
CA ARG A 250 -25.80 -8.33 -27.98
C ARG A 250 -25.22 -9.72 -27.71
N ILE A 251 -24.27 -9.80 -26.79
CA ILE A 251 -23.67 -11.05 -26.32
C ILE A 251 -23.88 -11.24 -24.82
N ILE A 252 -23.88 -12.50 -24.37
CA ILE A 252 -23.77 -12.84 -22.94
C ILE A 252 -22.37 -13.39 -22.70
N TRP A 253 -21.58 -12.66 -21.94
CA TRP A 253 -20.23 -13.06 -21.55
C TRP A 253 -20.21 -13.55 -20.10
N SER A 254 -19.57 -14.69 -19.86
CA SER A 254 -19.40 -15.26 -18.52
C SER A 254 -17.93 -15.33 -18.16
N PHE A 255 -17.54 -14.78 -17.02
CA PHE A 255 -16.17 -14.90 -16.51
C PHE A 255 -16.14 -15.31 -15.04
N GLU A 256 -15.04 -15.94 -14.62
CA GLU A 256 -14.83 -16.33 -13.23
C GLU A 256 -14.18 -15.18 -12.44
N HIS A 257 -14.84 -14.73 -11.38
CA HIS A 257 -14.27 -13.80 -10.41
C HIS A 257 -13.93 -14.52 -9.10
N ARG A 258 -12.75 -14.22 -8.54
CA ARG A 258 -12.29 -14.76 -7.26
C ARG A 258 -12.75 -13.86 -6.11
N ALA A 259 -13.98 -14.10 -5.62
CA ALA A 259 -14.55 -13.37 -4.51
C ALA A 259 -13.84 -13.62 -3.16
N SER A 260 -13.17 -14.76 -2.98
CA SER A 260 -12.33 -15.04 -1.81
C SER A 260 -11.20 -16.02 -2.13
N ALA A 261 -10.32 -16.30 -1.16
CA ALA A 261 -9.23 -17.26 -1.33
C ALA A 261 -9.71 -18.64 -1.83
N THR A 262 -10.90 -19.08 -1.43
CA THR A 262 -11.46 -20.41 -1.75
C THR A 262 -12.67 -20.38 -2.67
N ARG A 263 -13.33 -19.22 -2.84
CA ARG A 263 -14.57 -19.11 -3.60
C ARG A 263 -14.34 -18.43 -4.94
N ARG A 264 -14.70 -19.13 -6.01
CA ARG A 264 -14.87 -18.58 -7.35
C ARG A 264 -16.35 -18.48 -7.65
N ILE A 265 -16.74 -17.40 -8.32
CA ILE A 265 -18.11 -17.16 -8.77
C ILE A 265 -18.07 -16.89 -10.27
N GLN A 266 -19.06 -17.40 -10.98
CA GLN A 266 -19.27 -17.06 -12.38
C GLN A 266 -20.18 -15.82 -12.43
N ILE A 267 -19.75 -14.80 -13.15
CA ILE A 267 -20.50 -13.56 -13.36
C ILE A 267 -20.85 -13.49 -14.84
N ASP A 268 -22.13 -13.32 -15.13
CA ASP A 268 -22.65 -13.14 -16.49
C ASP A 268 -22.91 -11.65 -16.73
N GLN A 269 -22.46 -11.13 -17.87
CA GLN A 269 -22.67 -9.75 -18.30
C GLN A 269 -23.22 -9.71 -19.72
N MET A 270 -24.10 -8.73 -19.98
CA MET A 270 -24.58 -8.43 -21.32
C MET A 270 -23.75 -7.30 -21.91
N GLY A 271 -23.23 -7.51 -23.12
CA GLY A 271 -22.45 -6.51 -23.84
C GLY A 271 -22.93 -6.36 -25.28
N THR A 272 -22.57 -5.25 -25.90
CA THR A 272 -22.85 -4.95 -27.31
C THR A 272 -21.55 -4.84 -28.07
N VAL A 273 -21.46 -5.54 -29.20
CA VAL A 273 -20.30 -5.44 -30.10
C VAL A 273 -20.38 -4.08 -30.83
N VAL A 274 -19.46 -3.17 -30.54
CA VAL A 274 -19.50 -1.79 -31.08
C VAL A 274 -18.47 -1.55 -32.18
N GLY A 275 -17.41 -2.35 -32.22
CA GLY A 275 -16.29 -2.15 -33.13
C GLY A 275 -15.58 -3.45 -33.48
N TYR A 276 -14.83 -3.47 -34.58
CA TYR A 276 -13.93 -4.57 -34.92
C TYR A 276 -12.72 -4.11 -35.73
N ILE A 277 -11.68 -4.94 -35.74
CA ILE A 277 -10.54 -4.91 -36.65
C ILE A 277 -10.65 -6.13 -37.55
N ASP A 278 -10.59 -5.92 -38.88
CA ASP A 278 -10.66 -7.03 -39.84
C ASP A 278 -9.30 -7.74 -39.92
N ALA A 279 -9.30 -9.06 -40.09
CA ALA A 279 -8.09 -9.86 -40.31
C ALA A 279 -7.23 -9.35 -41.49
N LYS A 280 -7.83 -8.62 -42.44
CA LYS A 280 -7.14 -8.03 -43.60
C LYS A 280 -6.59 -6.63 -43.34
N ASP A 281 -6.96 -6.00 -42.24
CA ASP A 281 -6.46 -4.66 -41.91
C ASP A 281 -4.95 -4.72 -41.67
N LYS A 282 -4.25 -3.67 -42.10
CA LYS A 282 -2.80 -3.54 -41.94
C LYS A 282 -2.45 -2.20 -41.34
N ASP A 283 -1.44 -2.20 -40.47
CA ASP A 283 -0.87 -0.98 -39.92
C ASP A 283 -0.08 -0.19 -40.98
N LYS A 284 0.47 0.97 -40.58
CA LYS A 284 1.28 1.83 -41.45
C LYS A 284 2.56 1.15 -41.96
N ASN A 285 3.00 0.08 -41.29
CA ASN A 285 4.19 -0.69 -41.63
C ASN A 285 3.86 -1.94 -42.46
N GLY A 286 2.58 -2.19 -42.75
CA GLY A 286 2.11 -3.35 -43.49
C GLY A 286 1.91 -4.63 -42.66
N ASN A 287 2.04 -4.54 -41.33
CA ASN A 287 1.76 -5.65 -40.42
C ASN A 287 0.26 -5.83 -40.25
N PRO A 288 -0.25 -7.05 -39.99
CA PRO A 288 -1.65 -7.27 -39.66
C PRO A 288 -2.12 -6.41 -38.49
N GLY A 289 -3.36 -5.91 -38.56
CA GLY A 289 -3.97 -5.09 -37.51
C GLY A 289 -4.12 -5.84 -36.19
N PHE A 290 -4.36 -7.16 -36.27
CA PHE A 290 -4.39 -8.07 -35.14
C PHE A 290 -3.91 -9.46 -35.55
N LEU A 291 -3.15 -10.12 -34.68
CA LEU A 291 -2.72 -11.51 -34.81
C LEU A 291 -3.35 -12.31 -33.67
N SER A 292 -4.07 -13.38 -34.00
CA SER A 292 -4.69 -14.26 -33.01
C SER A 292 -3.64 -14.85 -32.07
N GLU A 293 -3.91 -14.83 -30.77
CA GLU A 293 -3.00 -15.44 -29.80
C GLU A 293 -2.97 -16.98 -29.92
N SER A 294 -4.10 -17.56 -30.35
CA SER A 294 -4.26 -19.01 -30.44
C SER A 294 -3.62 -19.61 -31.70
N THR A 295 -3.73 -18.90 -32.83
CA THR A 295 -3.27 -19.41 -34.14
C THR A 295 -1.99 -18.73 -34.64
N GLY A 296 -1.70 -17.52 -34.17
CA GLY A 296 -0.61 -16.68 -34.71
C GLY A 296 -0.88 -16.13 -36.10
N GLU A 297 -2.09 -16.33 -36.64
CA GLU A 297 -2.51 -15.83 -37.96
C GLU A 297 -3.34 -14.54 -37.82
N PRO A 298 -3.42 -13.70 -38.87
CA PRO A 298 -4.30 -12.53 -38.88
C PRO A 298 -5.76 -12.93 -38.64
N ALA A 299 -6.41 -12.29 -37.67
CA ALA A 299 -7.77 -12.63 -37.25
C ALA A 299 -8.64 -11.39 -36.99
N ASN A 300 -9.95 -11.59 -36.90
CA ASN A 300 -10.89 -10.54 -36.54
C ASN A 300 -10.91 -10.34 -35.02
N LEU A 301 -10.74 -9.11 -34.56
CA LEU A 301 -10.85 -8.71 -33.15
C LEU A 301 -12.07 -7.81 -32.97
N PHE A 302 -12.90 -8.09 -31.99
CA PHE A 302 -14.16 -7.38 -31.72
C PHE A 302 -14.10 -6.64 -30.39
N HIS A 303 -14.41 -5.34 -30.42
CA HIS A 303 -14.53 -4.52 -29.23
C HIS A 303 -15.97 -4.56 -28.71
N VAL A 304 -16.13 -5.02 -27.47
CA VAL A 304 -17.42 -5.13 -26.79
C VAL A 304 -17.49 -4.17 -25.62
N ILE A 305 -18.58 -3.40 -25.56
CA ILE A 305 -18.92 -2.56 -24.41
C ILE A 305 -20.02 -3.26 -23.61
N PHE A 306 -19.80 -3.43 -22.30
CA PHE A 306 -20.77 -4.02 -21.40
C PHE A 306 -21.70 -2.96 -20.80
N GLU A 307 -22.94 -3.36 -20.52
CA GLU A 307 -23.92 -2.48 -19.89
C GLU A 307 -23.57 -2.23 -18.42
N ASP A 308 -23.58 -0.97 -18.00
CA ASP A 308 -23.43 -0.62 -16.58
C ASP A 308 -24.65 -1.13 -15.78
N GLN A 309 -24.39 -2.00 -14.82
CA GLN A 309 -25.40 -2.57 -13.93
C GLN A 309 -25.04 -2.19 -12.48
N PRO A 310 -25.33 -0.95 -12.05
CA PRO A 310 -24.95 -0.48 -10.71
C PRO A 310 -25.68 -1.25 -9.59
N SER A 311 -26.78 -1.93 -9.92
CA SER A 311 -27.53 -2.81 -9.00
C SER A 311 -26.97 -4.23 -8.91
N HIS A 312 -25.97 -4.60 -9.72
CA HIS A 312 -25.38 -5.92 -9.69
C HIS A 312 -24.58 -6.12 -8.39
N PRO A 313 -24.70 -7.28 -7.70
CA PRO A 313 -23.98 -7.53 -6.43
C PRO A 313 -22.44 -7.39 -6.53
N TYR A 314 -21.92 -7.41 -7.75
CA TYR A 314 -20.50 -7.34 -8.08
C TYR A 314 -20.18 -6.15 -9.01
N ALA A 315 -20.92 -5.03 -8.90
CA ALA A 315 -20.76 -3.85 -9.76
C ALA A 315 -19.29 -3.37 -9.87
N GLY A 316 -18.55 -3.36 -8.75
CA GLY A 316 -17.14 -2.90 -8.73
C GLY A 316 -16.12 -3.84 -9.40
N VAL A 317 -16.56 -4.96 -9.96
CA VAL A 317 -15.74 -5.93 -10.70
C VAL A 317 -16.34 -6.28 -12.06
N LEU A 318 -17.37 -5.55 -12.49
CA LEU A 318 -17.86 -5.66 -13.86
C LEU A 318 -16.81 -5.12 -14.85
N LEU A 319 -16.87 -5.62 -16.07
CA LEU A 319 -15.98 -5.17 -17.13
C LEU A 319 -16.71 -4.00 -17.79
N GLU A 320 -15.99 -2.93 -18.13
CA GLU A 320 -16.59 -1.85 -18.92
C GLU A 320 -16.48 -2.18 -20.41
N THR A 321 -15.29 -2.62 -20.83
CA THR A 321 -14.98 -3.05 -22.18
C THR A 321 -14.10 -4.30 -22.18
N GLN A 322 -14.17 -5.08 -23.26
CA GLN A 322 -13.27 -6.20 -23.50
C GLN A 322 -13.19 -6.48 -25.00
N ASP A 323 -12.00 -6.83 -25.46
CA ASP A 323 -11.78 -7.28 -26.84
C ASP A 323 -11.83 -8.80 -26.90
N PHE A 324 -12.45 -9.33 -27.97
CA PHE A 324 -12.65 -10.76 -28.18
C PHE A 324 -12.31 -11.18 -29.61
N GLU A 325 -11.78 -12.38 -29.76
CA GLU A 325 -11.63 -13.00 -31.08
C GLU A 325 -12.98 -13.53 -31.60
N GLU A 326 -13.11 -13.68 -32.92
CA GLU A 326 -14.38 -14.09 -33.54
C GLU A 326 -14.94 -15.42 -33.01
N TYR A 327 -14.05 -16.39 -32.71
CA TYR A 327 -14.47 -17.70 -32.21
C TYR A 327 -15.01 -17.63 -30.76
N GLU A 328 -14.64 -16.61 -30.00
CA GLU A 328 -15.05 -16.45 -28.59
C GLU A 328 -16.47 -15.89 -28.49
N ILE A 329 -16.88 -15.07 -29.46
CA ILE A 329 -18.19 -14.40 -29.45
C ILE A 329 -19.26 -15.14 -30.25
N LYS A 330 -18.90 -15.91 -31.28
CA LYS A 330 -19.87 -16.57 -32.19
C LYS A 330 -20.94 -17.37 -31.45
N ASP A 331 -20.54 -18.10 -30.40
CA ASP A 331 -21.44 -18.94 -29.61
C ASP A 331 -22.13 -18.20 -28.46
N LYS A 332 -21.88 -16.89 -28.32
CA LYS A 332 -22.38 -16.02 -27.24
C LYS A 332 -23.40 -14.98 -27.70
N VAL A 333 -23.65 -14.90 -29.00
CA VAL A 333 -24.62 -13.96 -29.58
C VAL A 333 -26.05 -14.33 -29.20
N ILE A 334 -26.80 -13.35 -28.68
CA ILE A 334 -28.23 -13.49 -28.39
C ILE A 334 -29.00 -13.36 -29.72
N PRO A 335 -29.85 -14.34 -30.09
CA PRO A 335 -30.69 -14.23 -31.28
C PRO A 335 -31.66 -13.04 -31.19
N GLU A 336 -31.72 -12.20 -32.23
CA GLU A 336 -32.58 -11.00 -32.28
C GLU A 336 -34.09 -11.32 -32.23
N ASP A 337 -34.48 -12.55 -32.61
CA ASP A 337 -35.88 -12.95 -32.71
C ASP A 337 -36.54 -13.31 -31.37
N VAL A 338 -35.80 -13.25 -30.27
CA VAL A 338 -36.38 -13.42 -28.94
C VAL A 338 -36.80 -12.05 -28.43
N GLY A 339 -37.91 -11.53 -28.96
CA GLY A 339 -38.62 -10.42 -28.32
C GLY A 339 -38.83 -10.69 -26.83
N PRO A 340 -39.02 -9.66 -25.98
CA PRO A 340 -39.09 -9.82 -24.53
C PRO A 340 -40.34 -10.61 -24.14
N THR A 341 -40.30 -11.94 -24.26
CA THR A 341 -41.26 -12.85 -23.65
C THR A 341 -40.96 -12.82 -22.15
N GLY A 342 -41.59 -11.87 -21.47
CA GLY A 342 -41.68 -11.87 -20.03
C GLY A 342 -42.32 -13.18 -19.58
N GLU A 343 -41.50 -14.07 -19.02
CA GLU A 343 -41.81 -14.90 -17.86
C GLU A 343 -40.63 -15.82 -17.56
N ALA A 344 -39.81 -15.41 -16.60
CA ALA A 344 -38.79 -16.26 -16.00
C ALA A 344 -39.47 -17.38 -15.20
N SER A 345 -39.67 -18.52 -15.84
CA SER A 345 -40.10 -19.76 -15.18
C SER A 345 -39.00 -20.26 -14.23
N LYS A 346 -39.14 -19.95 -12.94
CA LYS A 346 -38.32 -20.49 -11.85
C LYS A 346 -38.50 -22.01 -11.73
N LYS A 347 -37.79 -22.80 -12.54
CA LYS A 347 -37.62 -24.25 -12.27
C LYS A 347 -36.58 -24.47 -11.18
N LYS A 348 -37.07 -24.45 -9.94
CA LYS A 348 -36.34 -24.82 -8.72
C LYS A 348 -36.05 -26.33 -8.74
N LYS A 349 -34.88 -26.72 -9.25
CA LYS A 349 -34.41 -28.12 -9.22
C LYS A 349 -33.90 -28.42 -7.80
N ARG A 350 -34.78 -28.93 -6.93
CA ARG A 350 -34.38 -29.58 -5.67
C ARG A 350 -33.68 -30.89 -6.01
N LYS A 351 -32.36 -30.95 -5.83
CA LYS A 351 -31.64 -32.22 -5.67
C LYS A 351 -31.78 -32.65 -4.21
N ARG A 352 -32.23 -33.89 -4.02
CA ARG A 352 -32.18 -34.65 -2.77
C ARG A 352 -30.78 -35.21 -2.59
#